data_AF-A0A1G7TD00-F1
#
_entry.id   AF-A0A1G7TD00-F1
#
_cell.length_a   1.000
_cell.length_b   1.000
_cell.length_c   1.000
_cell.angle_alpha   90.00
_cell.angle_beta   90.00
_cell.angle_gamma   90.00
#
_symmetry.space_group_name_H-M   'P 1'
#
loop_
_entity.id
_entity.type
_entity.pdbx_description
1 polymer ?
#
loop_
_entity_poly.entity_id
_entity_poly.type
_entity_poly.pdbx_seq_one_letter_code
_entity_poly.pdbx_strand_id
1 'polypeptide(L)'
;MGADDRYASLKARIRAIYDHHRGRYGYRRITAVLRQAGEMVNHKTIQRLMQQLGLKSLVRPKRYRAYRGAEGYAAPNTLRRRFQAQRPNQRWVTDITEFKIKDQKLYLSPVMDLYNG
;
A
#
# COMPACT_ATOMS: atom_id res chain seq x y z
N MET A 1 44.02 -14.72 3.88
CA MET A 1 43.16 -15.37 4.89
C MET A 1 41.99 -14.45 5.17
N GLY A 2 40.81 -14.76 4.60
CA GLY A 2 39.64 -13.89 4.68
C GLY A 2 39.16 -13.77 6.12
N ALA A 3 38.91 -12.55 6.57
CA ALA A 3 38.42 -12.25 7.91
C ALA A 3 37.19 -13.10 8.22
N ASP A 4 37.24 -13.80 9.34
CA ASP A 4 36.15 -14.62 9.86
C ASP A 4 34.86 -13.78 9.88
N ASP A 5 33.82 -14.24 9.18
CA ASP A 5 32.56 -13.49 9.07
C ASP A 5 31.89 -13.48 10.44
N ARG A 6 32.10 -12.39 11.19
CA ARG A 6 31.52 -12.15 12.52
C ARG A 6 30.01 -12.42 12.58
N TYR A 7 29.30 -12.37 11.44
CA TYR A 7 27.87 -12.60 11.36
C TYR A 7 27.47 -13.98 10.80
N ALA A 8 28.41 -14.93 10.64
CA ALA A 8 28.13 -16.24 10.05
C ALA A 8 27.00 -16.99 10.77
N SER A 9 27.05 -17.09 12.10
CA SER A 9 25.99 -17.80 12.87
C SER A 9 24.65 -17.06 12.78
N LEU A 10 24.67 -15.73 12.83
CA LEU A 10 23.46 -14.91 12.72
C LEU A 10 22.84 -15.02 11.32
N LYS A 11 23.65 -15.07 10.25
CA LYS A 11 23.20 -15.30 8.88
C LYS A 11 22.52 -16.67 8.74
N ALA A 12 23.10 -17.72 9.32
CA ALA A 12 22.52 -19.06 9.33
C ALA A 12 21.16 -19.07 10.07
N ARG A 13 21.09 -18.41 11.23
CA ARG A 13 19.86 -18.25 12.02
C ARG A 13 18.77 -17.50 11.25
N ILE A 14 19.12 -16.38 10.59
CA ILE A 14 18.22 -15.60 9.74
C ILE A 14 17.66 -16.48 8.61
N ARG A 15 18.52 -17.26 7.93
CA ARG A 15 18.11 -18.17 6.86
C ARG A 15 17.15 -19.24 7.38
N ALA A 16 17.47 -19.88 8.51
CA ALA A 16 16.61 -20.90 9.11
C ALA A 16 15.21 -20.36 9.46
N ILE A 17 15.12 -19.16 10.07
CA ILE A 17 13.83 -18.52 10.37
C ILE A 17 13.09 -18.18 9.06
N TYR A 18 13.80 -17.64 8.07
CA TYR A 18 13.21 -17.29 6.77
C TYR A 18 12.60 -18.53 6.08
N ASP A 19 13.34 -19.63 6.03
CA ASP A 19 12.92 -20.88 5.37
C ASP A 19 11.81 -21.58 6.15
N HIS A 20 11.88 -21.61 7.49
CA HIS A 20 10.80 -22.11 8.36
C HIS A 20 9.47 -21.38 8.09
N HIS A 21 9.53 -20.06 7.88
CA HIS A 21 8.35 -19.26 7.52
C HIS A 21 8.07 -19.22 6.01
N ARG A 22 8.75 -20.04 5.21
CA ARG A 22 8.59 -20.15 3.75
C ARG A 22 8.72 -18.80 3.04
N GLY A 23 9.70 -18.00 3.47
CA GLY A 23 10.01 -16.68 2.94
C GLY A 23 8.99 -15.57 3.21
N ARG A 24 7.96 -15.83 4.04
CA ARG A 24 6.92 -14.83 4.37
C ARG A 24 7.40 -13.75 5.33
N TYR A 25 8.50 -13.98 6.04
CA TYR A 25 8.99 -13.08 7.08
C TYR A 25 10.08 -12.17 6.52
N GLY A 26 9.83 -10.86 6.56
CA GLY A 26 10.85 -9.83 6.34
C GLY A 26 11.63 -9.51 7.62
N TYR A 27 12.61 -8.61 7.51
CA TYR A 27 13.54 -8.28 8.60
C TYR A 27 12.85 -7.88 9.91
N ARG A 28 11.69 -7.21 9.86
CA ARG A 28 10.92 -6.81 11.06
C ARG A 28 10.43 -8.03 11.84
N ARG A 29 9.86 -9.03 11.16
CA ARG A 29 9.35 -10.25 11.79
C ARG A 29 10.50 -11.15 12.24
N ILE A 30 11.55 -11.28 11.43
CA ILE A 30 12.75 -12.03 11.82
C ILE A 30 13.41 -11.41 13.06
N THR A 31 13.50 -10.08 13.13
CA THR A 31 14.00 -9.39 14.33
C THR A 31 13.15 -9.69 15.56
N ALA A 32 11.82 -9.72 15.43
CA ALA A 32 10.94 -10.06 16.54
C ALA A 32 11.15 -11.50 17.04
N VAL A 33 11.28 -12.47 16.13
CA VAL A 33 11.58 -13.87 16.47
C VAL A 33 12.91 -13.99 17.20
N LEU A 34 13.96 -13.34 16.69
CA LEU A 34 15.29 -13.36 17.32
C LEU A 34 15.26 -12.75 18.72
N ARG A 35 14.57 -11.62 18.91
CA ARG A 35 14.41 -10.99 20.23
C ARG A 35 13.65 -11.87 21.20
N GLN A 36 12.61 -12.57 20.74
CA GLN A 36 11.87 -13.52 21.56
C GLN A 36 12.73 -14.72 21.98
N ALA A 37 13.72 -15.09 21.16
CA ALA A 37 14.73 -16.10 21.49
C ALA A 37 15.91 -15.55 22.34
N GLY A 38 15.82 -14.32 22.84
CA GLY A 38 16.86 -13.68 23.66
C GLY A 38 18.00 -13.01 22.88
N GLU A 39 17.96 -13.02 21.55
CA GLU A 39 18.99 -12.40 20.70
C GLU A 39 18.65 -10.93 20.41
N MET A 40 19.24 -10.04 21.21
CA MET A 40 19.03 -8.59 21.10
C MET A 40 19.87 -7.96 19.98
N VAL A 41 19.44 -8.18 18.73
CA VAL A 41 20.07 -7.60 17.54
C VAL A 41 19.27 -6.39 17.01
N ASN A 42 19.97 -5.35 16.55
CA ASN A 42 19.35 -4.21 15.90
C ASN A 42 18.71 -4.63 14.56
N HIS A 43 17.46 -4.21 14.34
CA HIS A 43 16.71 -4.50 13.11
C HIS A 43 17.43 -4.04 11.83
N LYS A 44 18.24 -2.96 11.90
CA LYS A 44 19.06 -2.49 10.77
C LYS A 44 20.14 -3.50 10.39
N THR A 45 20.75 -4.16 11.37
CA THR A 45 21.74 -5.22 11.14
C THR A 45 21.08 -6.42 10.47
N ILE A 46 19.91 -6.84 10.97
CA ILE A 46 19.13 -7.94 10.35
C ILE A 46 18.77 -7.59 8.90
N GLN A 47 18.29 -6.36 8.65
CA GLN A 47 17.97 -5.89 7.30
C GLN A 47 19.19 -5.94 6.36
N ARG A 48 20.35 -5.44 6.81
CA ARG A 48 21.61 -5.49 6.03
C ARG A 48 22.03 -6.92 5.73
N LEU A 49 21.98 -7.82 6.71
CA LEU A 49 22.35 -9.23 6.54
C LEU A 49 21.39 -9.96 5.59
N MET A 50 20.08 -9.72 5.70
CA MET A 50 19.11 -10.25 4.74
C MET A 50 19.40 -9.78 3.31
N GLN A 51 19.75 -8.50 3.12
CA GLN A 51 20.14 -7.99 1.81
C GLN A 51 21.39 -8.69 1.26
N GLN A 52 22.42 -8.88 2.09
CA GLN A 52 23.63 -9.62 1.72
C GLN A 52 23.32 -11.08 1.32
N LEU A 53 22.31 -11.69 1.93
CA LEU A 53 21.86 -13.07 1.64
C LEU A 53 20.86 -13.15 0.47
N GLY A 54 20.46 -12.02 -0.13
CA GLY A 54 19.42 -11.97 -1.17
C GLY A 54 18.00 -12.27 -0.67
N LEU A 55 17.76 -12.20 0.65
CA LEU A 55 16.49 -12.54 1.28
C LEU A 55 15.51 -11.37 1.27
N LYS A 56 14.30 -11.58 0.73
CA LYS A 56 13.20 -10.61 0.74
C LYS A 56 11.88 -11.28 1.11
N SER A 57 11.01 -10.57 1.80
CA SER A 57 9.67 -11.07 2.12
C SER A 57 8.88 -11.32 0.83
N LEU A 58 8.37 -12.54 0.66
CA LEU A 58 7.50 -12.92 -0.45
C LEU A 58 6.10 -12.32 -0.34
N VAL A 59 5.67 -11.98 0.89
CA VAL A 59 4.38 -11.34 1.12
C VAL A 59 4.44 -9.90 0.62
N ARG A 60 3.64 -9.61 -0.40
CA ARG A 60 3.40 -8.24 -0.88
C ARG A 60 2.34 -7.58 0.00
N PRO A 61 2.56 -6.35 0.47
CA PRO A 61 1.51 -5.60 1.16
C PRO A 61 0.27 -5.46 0.26
N LYS A 62 -0.90 -5.85 0.77
CA LYS A 62 -2.17 -5.60 0.08
C LYS A 62 -2.40 -4.09 0.08
N ARG A 63 -2.33 -3.46 -1.09
CA ARG A 63 -2.74 -2.06 -1.25
C ARG A 63 -4.26 -2.03 -1.43
N TYR A 64 -4.93 -1.13 -0.71
CA TYR A 64 -6.35 -0.86 -0.94
C TYR A 64 -6.56 -0.40 -2.38
N ARG A 65 -7.62 -0.90 -3.01
CA ARG A 65 -8.08 -0.48 -4.32
C ARG A 65 -9.57 -0.17 -4.18
N ALA A 66 -9.92 1.12 -4.24
CA ALA A 66 -11.31 1.56 -4.21
C ALA A 66 -12.09 1.04 -5.43
N TYR A 67 -11.42 1.01 -6.59
CA TYR A 67 -11.98 0.49 -7.83
C TYR A 67 -11.89 -1.04 -7.87
N ARG A 68 -13.04 -1.71 -7.90
CA ARG A 68 -13.18 -3.18 -7.89
C ARG A 68 -13.32 -3.78 -9.30
N GLY A 69 -13.34 -2.95 -10.33
CA GLY A 69 -13.70 -3.34 -11.70
C GLY A 69 -14.99 -2.64 -12.14
N ALA A 70 -15.49 -2.97 -13.33
CA ALA A 70 -16.79 -2.49 -13.79
C ALA A 70 -17.91 -3.24 -13.06
N GLU A 71 -18.27 -2.76 -11.87
CA GLU A 71 -19.51 -3.16 -11.21
C GLU A 71 -20.63 -2.21 -11.72
N GLY A 72 -21.54 -2.73 -12.55
CA GLY A 72 -22.71 -1.99 -13.05
C GLY A 72 -22.62 -1.46 -14.49
N TYR A 73 -23.69 -0.81 -14.94
CA TYR A 73 -23.78 -0.18 -16.25
C TYR A 73 -22.99 1.13 -16.27
N ALA A 74 -21.92 1.17 -17.06
CA ALA A 74 -21.22 2.41 -17.35
C ALA A 74 -21.98 3.18 -18.44
N ALA A 75 -22.64 4.28 -18.08
CA ALA A 75 -23.27 5.14 -19.06
C ALA A 75 -22.23 5.64 -20.09
N PRO A 76 -22.59 5.74 -21.38
CA PRO A 76 -21.70 6.32 -22.38
C PRO A 76 -21.21 7.70 -21.95
N ASN A 77 -19.90 7.93 -22.02
CA ASN A 77 -19.32 9.26 -21.74
C ASN A 77 -19.66 10.22 -22.89
N THR A 78 -20.83 10.85 -22.80
CA THR A 78 -21.32 11.84 -23.77
C THR A 78 -20.52 13.14 -23.72
N LEU A 79 -19.98 13.48 -22.55
CA LEU A 79 -19.20 14.70 -22.32
C LEU A 79 -17.85 14.66 -23.05
N ARG A 80 -17.21 13.49 -23.12
CA ARG A 80 -15.88 13.27 -23.74
C ARG A 80 -14.83 14.31 -23.32
N ARG A 81 -14.83 14.69 -22.02
CA ARG A 81 -13.95 15.73 -21.45
C ARG A 81 -14.11 17.12 -22.08
N ARG A 82 -15.22 17.41 -22.75
CA ARG A 82 -15.54 18.75 -23.24
C ARG A 82 -16.23 19.55 -22.14
N PHE A 83 -15.45 20.25 -21.34
CA PHE A 83 -15.94 20.97 -20.16
C PHE A 83 -16.40 22.41 -20.43
N GLN A 84 -16.34 22.90 -21.68
CA GLN A 84 -16.81 24.23 -22.04
C GLN A 84 -18.22 24.19 -22.63
N ALA A 85 -19.16 24.97 -22.09
CA ALA A 85 -20.48 25.20 -22.66
C ALA A 85 -20.54 26.59 -23.35
N GLN A 86 -21.31 26.70 -24.44
CA GLN A 86 -21.46 27.97 -25.18
C GLN A 86 -22.63 28.82 -24.67
N ARG A 87 -23.57 28.20 -23.96
CA ARG A 87 -24.75 28.84 -23.36
C ARG A 87 -25.06 28.19 -22.01
N PRO A 88 -25.77 28.88 -21.10
CA PRO A 88 -26.30 28.26 -19.88
C PRO A 88 -27.12 27.01 -20.18
N ASN A 89 -27.17 26.09 -19.22
CA ASN A 89 -27.99 24.87 -19.22
C ASN A 89 -27.66 23.84 -20.32
N GLN A 90 -26.48 23.93 -20.93
CA GLN A 90 -26.05 22.94 -21.94
C GLN A 90 -25.35 21.73 -21.32
N ARG A 91 -24.61 21.94 -20.22
CA ARG A 91 -23.84 20.88 -19.56
C ARG A 91 -23.73 21.17 -18.07
N TRP A 92 -24.22 20.23 -17.27
CA TRP A 92 -24.08 20.28 -15.82
C TRP A 92 -23.17 19.16 -15.35
N VAL A 93 -22.35 19.46 -14.35
CA VAL A 93 -21.56 18.47 -13.64
C VAL A 93 -21.96 18.47 -12.17
N THR A 94 -21.95 17.29 -11.58
CA THR A 94 -22.19 17.12 -10.14
C THR A 94 -21.17 16.12 -9.62
N ASP A 95 -20.72 16.34 -8.39
CA ASP A 95 -20.12 15.28 -7.58
C ASP A 95 -21.06 14.94 -6.42
N ILE A 96 -20.77 13.83 -5.74
CA ILE A 96 -21.34 13.56 -4.41
C ILE A 96 -20.16 13.27 -3.50
N THR A 97 -20.01 14.07 -2.46
CA THR A 97 -18.94 13.94 -1.47
C THR A 97 -19.53 13.60 -0.09
N GLU A 98 -19.14 12.45 0.47
CA GLU A 98 -19.49 12.06 1.85
C GLU A 98 -18.54 12.76 2.84
N PHE A 99 -19.11 13.47 3.81
CA PHE A 99 -18.42 14.02 4.97
C PHE A 99 -18.86 13.30 6.23
N LYS A 100 -17.91 12.94 7.08
CA LYS A 100 -18.20 12.42 8.42
C LYS A 100 -18.04 13.52 9.45
N ILE A 101 -19.13 13.90 10.12
CA ILE A 101 -19.11 14.87 11.23
C ILE A 101 -19.62 14.16 12.48
N LYS A 102 -18.75 14.00 13.48
CA LYS A 102 -18.99 13.16 14.66
C LYS A 102 -19.44 11.75 14.24
N ASP A 103 -20.58 11.29 14.72
CA ASP A 103 -21.18 9.99 14.39
C ASP A 103 -22.23 10.07 13.27
N GLN A 104 -22.32 11.22 12.57
CA GLN A 104 -23.25 11.40 11.46
C GLN A 104 -22.52 11.46 10.12
N LYS A 105 -23.19 10.91 9.10
CA LYS A 105 -22.79 11.02 7.70
C LYS A 105 -23.59 12.13 7.05
N LEU A 106 -22.89 13.06 6.41
CA LEU A 106 -23.46 14.11 5.59
C LEU A 106 -22.99 13.92 4.15
N TYR A 107 -23.81 14.31 3.19
CA TYR A 107 -23.48 14.25 1.78
C TYR A 107 -23.68 15.63 1.16
N LEU A 108 -22.67 16.12 0.44
CA LEU A 108 -22.77 17.32 -0.38
C LEU A 108 -22.86 16.89 -1.84
N SER A 109 -23.82 17.46 -2.57
CA SER A 109 -23.95 17.27 -4.01
C SER A 109 -23.88 18.63 -4.69
N PRO A 110 -22.69 19.17 -4.99
CA PRO A 110 -22.59 20.42 -5.71
C PRO A 110 -23.02 20.20 -7.16
N VAL A 111 -23.83 21.10 -7.70
CA VAL A 111 -24.22 21.12 -9.11
C VAL A 111 -23.64 22.38 -9.73
N MET A 112 -22.89 22.23 -10.82
CA MET A 112 -22.23 23.33 -11.53
C MET A 112 -22.65 23.33 -12.99
N ASP A 113 -23.02 24.52 -13.49
CA ASP A 113 -23.20 24.76 -14.92
C ASP A 113 -21.84 25.11 -15.55
N LEU A 114 -21.46 24.37 -16.58
CA LEU A 114 -20.18 24.52 -17.27
C LEU A 114 -20.12 25.74 -18.21
N TYR A 115 -21.16 26.58 -18.24
CA TYR A 115 -21.14 27.87 -18.93
C TYR A 115 -20.43 28.96 -18.13
N ASN A 116 -20.60 28.97 -16.81
CA ASN A 116 -20.10 30.01 -15.90
C ASN A 116 -19.28 29.46 -14.73
N GLY A 117 -18.97 28.16 -14.73
CA GLY A 117 -18.17 27.45 -13.71
C GLY A 117 -16.69 27.29 -14.03
#